data_AF-A0A348DDS3-F1
#
_entry.id   AF-A0A348DDS3-F1
#
_cell.length_a   1.000
_cell.length_b   1.000
_cell.length_c   1.000
_cell.angle_alpha   90.00
_cell.angle_beta   90.00
_cell.angle_gamma   90.00
#
_symmetry.space_group_name_H-M   'P 1'
#
loop_
_entity.id
_entity.type
_entity.pdbx_description
1 polymer ?
#
loop_
_entity_poly.entity_id
_entity_poly.type
_entity_poly.pdbx_seq_one_letter_code
_entity_poly.pdbx_strand_id
1 'polypeptide(L)'
;MIYSSIKTHYLSAESGDRLVRYDVITTDADTYLVKVIDEQKSTLSDPKPLILIDQFRVTRSDYFEHYGIHVVQQAITFNLPPSFEDYLLLYCQRHRNKYE
;
A
#
# COMPACT_ATOMS: atom_id res chain seq x y z
N MET A 1 21.66 1.90 -5.90
CA MET A 1 20.36 1.21 -5.76
C MET A 1 19.35 1.96 -6.59
N ILE A 2 18.97 1.41 -7.75
CA ILE A 2 17.99 2.02 -8.65
C ILE A 2 16.66 1.33 -8.29
N TYR A 3 15.71 2.08 -7.77
CA TYR A 3 14.37 1.56 -7.50
C TYR A 3 13.72 1.20 -8.84
N SER A 4 13.55 -0.10 -9.13
CA SER A 4 13.14 -0.57 -10.47
C SER A 4 11.66 -0.33 -10.78
N SER A 5 10.81 -0.10 -9.78
CA SER A 5 9.40 0.22 -9.99
C SER A 5 8.84 0.96 -8.79
N ILE A 6 8.27 2.13 -9.05
CA ILE A 6 7.50 2.90 -8.08
C ILE A 6 6.09 2.97 -8.62
N LYS A 7 5.11 2.46 -7.86
CA LYS A 7 3.68 2.61 -8.15
C LYS A 7 3.08 3.58 -7.16
N THR A 8 2.63 4.71 -7.67
CA THR A 8 1.99 5.74 -6.86
C THR A 8 0.47 5.57 -6.96
N HIS A 9 -0.19 5.41 -5.82
CA HIS A 9 -1.63 5.30 -5.71
C HIS A 9 -2.17 6.46 -4.87
N TYR A 10 -3.20 7.15 -5.35
CA TYR A 10 -3.88 8.18 -4.58
C TYR A 10 -5.15 7.57 -3.98
N LEU A 11 -5.20 7.47 -2.65
CA LEU A 11 -6.31 6.87 -1.93
C LEU A 11 -6.99 7.95 -1.08
N SER A 12 -8.28 8.15 -1.32
CA SER A 12 -9.17 8.86 -0.39
C SER A 12 -9.68 7.90 0.67
N ALA A 13 -10.07 8.44 1.82
CA ALA A 13 -10.74 7.64 2.85
C ALA A 13 -12.23 7.48 2.49
N GLU A 14 -12.91 6.47 3.02
CA GLU A 14 -14.33 6.24 2.70
C GLU A 14 -15.25 7.39 3.15
N SER A 15 -14.88 8.13 4.20
CA SER A 15 -15.66 9.29 4.69
C SER A 15 -15.00 10.65 4.44
N GLY A 16 -13.85 10.72 3.76
CA GLY A 16 -13.06 11.95 3.63
C GLY A 16 -12.58 12.30 2.21
N ASP A 17 -12.70 13.58 1.82
CA ASP A 17 -12.16 14.14 0.56
C ASP A 17 -10.62 14.27 0.55
N ARG A 18 -9.96 13.93 1.66
CA ARG A 18 -8.51 14.06 1.81
C ARG A 18 -7.78 12.90 1.12
N LEU A 19 -7.25 13.19 -0.06
CA LEU A 19 -6.39 12.30 -0.86
C LEU A 19 -5.01 12.15 -0.21
N VAL A 20 -4.66 10.91 0.13
CA VAL A 20 -3.33 10.54 0.61
C VAL A 20 -2.64 9.73 -0.48
N ARG A 21 -1.38 10.05 -0.73
CA ARG A 21 -0.55 9.37 -1.72
C ARG A 21 0.18 8.19 -1.08
N TYR A 22 0.03 7.02 -1.68
CA TYR A 22 0.70 5.79 -1.30
C TYR A 22 1.70 5.44 -2.40
N ASP A 23 2.98 5.64 -2.12
CA ASP A 23 4.07 5.26 -3.01
C ASP A 23 4.56 3.85 -2.64
N VAL A 24 4.22 2.87 -3.49
CA VAL A 24 4.69 1.49 -3.38
C VAL A 24 5.99 1.37 -4.17
N ILE A 25 7.09 1.20 -3.45
CA ILE A 25 8.44 1.18 -3.99
C ILE A 25 8.96 -0.26 -3.90
N THR A 26 9.21 -0.89 -5.05
CA THR A 26 9.84 -2.20 -5.10
C THR A 26 11.33 -2.04 -4.78
N THR A 27 11.74 -2.49 -3.60
CA THR A 27 13.15 -2.45 -3.16
C THR A 27 13.92 -3.68 -3.61
N ASP A 28 13.25 -4.83 -3.66
CA ASP A 28 13.81 -6.13 -4.05
C ASP A 28 12.71 -6.97 -4.74
N ALA A 29 13.04 -8.15 -5.27
CA ALA A 29 12.08 -9.03 -5.94
C ALA A 29 10.93 -9.49 -5.02
N ASP A 30 11.17 -9.51 -3.70
CA ASP A 30 10.17 -9.91 -2.69
C ASP A 30 9.78 -8.77 -1.73
N THR A 31 10.52 -7.65 -1.72
CA THR A 31 10.35 -6.60 -0.71
C THR A 31 9.83 -5.30 -1.31
N TYR A 32 8.72 -4.82 -0.73
CA TYR A 32 8.02 -3.61 -1.12
C TYR A 32 7.98 -2.64 0.05
N LEU A 33 8.37 -1.40 -0.21
CA LEU A 33 8.31 -0.31 0.75
C LEU A 33 7.14 0.59 0.38
N VAL A 34 6.14 0.67 1.24
CA VAL A 34 4.99 1.56 1.06
C VAL A 34 5.23 2.82 1.87
N LYS A 35 5.21 3.97 1.20
CA LYS A 35 5.30 5.30 1.82
C LYS A 35 3.95 5.99 1.73
N VAL A 36 3.45 6.44 2.86
CA VAL A 36 2.17 7.15 2.97
C VAL A 36 2.46 8.63 3.11
N ILE A 37 2.10 9.41 2.10
CA ILE A 37 2.41 10.82 1.98
C ILE A 37 1.11 11.59 1.86
N ASP A 38 0.88 12.50 2.79
CA ASP A 38 -0.23 13.43 2.72
C ASP A 38 0.20 14.69 1.97
N GLU A 39 -0.50 14.96 0.87
CA GLU A 39 -0.34 16.21 0.12
C GLU A 39 -1.33 17.23 0.69
N GLN A 40 -0.90 18.00 1.69
CA GLN A 40 -1.74 19.08 2.19
C GLN A 40 -1.96 20.12 1.09
N LYS A 41 -3.23 20.26 0.65
CA LYS A 41 -3.70 21.40 -0.14
C LYS A 41 -3.74 22.65 0.75
N SER A 42 -2.59 23.12 1.22
CA SER A 42 -2.53 24.44 1.83
C SER A 42 -2.59 25.47 0.71
N THR A 43 -3.66 26.27 0.69
CA THR A 43 -4.07 27.19 -0.40
C THR A 43 -3.05 28.29 -0.75
N LEU A 44 -1.90 28.41 -0.06
CA LEU A 44 -1.14 29.66 -0.04
C LEU A 44 0.39 29.55 -0.18
N SER A 45 1.01 28.37 -0.36
CA SER A 45 2.46 28.31 -0.59
C SER A 45 2.92 27.09 -1.37
N ASP A 46 3.53 27.34 -2.52
CA ASP A 46 4.44 26.42 -3.19
C ASP A 46 5.85 26.58 -2.59
N PRO A 47 6.60 25.49 -2.35
CA PRO A 47 6.23 24.10 -2.62
C PRO A 47 5.28 23.54 -1.55
N LYS A 48 4.25 22.82 -2.00
CA LYS A 48 3.32 22.11 -1.11
C LYS A 48 4.11 21.16 -0.20
N PRO A 49 3.95 21.23 1.13
CA PRO A 49 4.64 20.32 2.02
C PRO A 49 4.10 18.90 1.80
N LEU A 50 4.96 18.04 1.25
CA LEU A 50 4.74 16.60 1.21
C LEU A 50 5.06 16.04 2.59
N ILE A 51 4.05 15.66 3.35
CA ILE A 51 4.26 15.12 4.70
C ILE A 51 4.21 13.62 4.62
N LEU A 52 5.33 12.96 4.91
CA LEU A 52 5.33 11.52 5.13
C LEU A 52 4.58 11.26 6.45
N ILE A 53 3.40 10.66 6.34
CA ILE A 53 2.55 10.29 7.47
C ILE A 53 3.05 9.00 8.09
N ASP A 54 3.34 8.02 7.24
CA ASP A 54 3.76 6.69 7.67
C ASP A 54 4.62 6.02 6.59
N GLN A 55 5.40 5.03 7.00
CA GLN A 55 6.09 4.15 6.07
C GLN A 55 6.19 2.75 6.66
N PHE A 56 5.81 1.76 5.86
CA PHE A 56 5.84 0.37 6.25
C PHE A 56 6.40 -0.51 5.15
N ARG A 57 6.99 -1.63 5.56
CA ARG A 57 7.56 -2.62 4.65
C ARG A 57 6.61 -3.80 4.55
N VAL A 58 6.27 -4.18 3.33
CA VAL A 58 5.50 -5.37 3.02
C VAL A 58 6.37 -6.30 2.19
N THR A 59 6.49 -7.54 2.62
CA THR A 59 7.15 -8.59 1.84
C THR A 59 6.12 -9.48 1.20
N ARG A 60 6.43 -10.05 0.03
CA ARG A 60 5.58 -11.06 -0.60
C ARG A 60 5.42 -12.27 0.30
N SER A 61 6.46 -12.63 1.03
CA SER A 61 6.42 -13.62 2.12
C SER A 61 5.27 -13.36 3.11
N ASP A 62 5.02 -12.10 3.48
CA ASP A 62 3.94 -11.69 4.42
C ASP A 62 2.56 -11.96 3.81
N TYR A 63 2.41 -11.71 2.50
CA TYR A 63 1.21 -12.06 1.75
C TYR A 63 0.99 -13.58 1.64
N PHE A 64 2.05 -14.36 1.40
CA PHE A 64 1.95 -15.83 1.37
C PHE A 64 1.55 -16.39 2.74
N GLU A 65 2.09 -15.85 3.83
CA GLU A 65 1.70 -16.21 5.21
C GLU A 65 0.26 -15.80 5.51
N HIS A 66 -0.14 -14.56 5.18
CA HIS A 66 -1.47 -14.03 5.46
C HIS A 66 -2.59 -14.77 4.72
N TYR A 67 -2.32 -15.29 3.52
CA TYR A 67 -3.25 -16.13 2.76
C TYR A 67 -3.03 -17.63 2.93
N GLY A 68 -2.06 -18.05 3.76
CA GLY A 68 -1.78 -19.46 4.01
C GLY A 68 -1.48 -20.24 2.73
N ILE A 69 -0.81 -19.62 1.75
CA ILE A 69 -0.38 -20.26 0.49
C ILE A 69 0.87 -21.11 0.80
N HIS A 70 0.73 -22.03 1.75
CA HIS A 70 1.68 -23.10 2.00
C HIS A 70 1.24 -24.27 1.13
N VAL A 71 2.19 -24.77 0.34
CA VAL A 71 2.05 -25.63 -0.84
C VAL A 71 1.44 -27.03 -0.58
N VAL A 72 0.65 -27.23 0.47
CA VAL A 72 0.26 -28.58 0.91
C VAL A 72 -1.19 -28.78 1.32
N GLN A 73 -2.03 -27.75 1.45
CA GLN A 73 -3.44 -27.97 1.77
C GLN A 73 -4.35 -27.03 0.98
N GLN A 74 -4.57 -27.40 -0.30
CA GLN A 74 -5.71 -26.94 -1.08
C GLN A 74 -7.00 -27.54 -0.49
N ALA A 75 -7.45 -27.03 0.66
CA ALA A 75 -8.88 -27.05 0.95
C ALA A 75 -9.51 -26.00 0.04
N ILE A 76 -10.36 -26.46 -0.87
CA ILE A 76 -11.12 -25.72 -1.88
C ILE A 76 -11.75 -24.47 -1.25
N THR A 77 -11.01 -23.38 -1.21
CA THR A 77 -11.54 -22.06 -0.85
C THR A 77 -11.76 -21.36 -2.18
N PHE A 78 -13.02 -21.23 -2.57
CA PHE A 78 -13.49 -20.67 -3.83
C PHE A 78 -13.14 -19.18 -4.04
N ASN A 79 -12.32 -18.60 -3.17
CA ASN A 79 -11.76 -17.26 -3.33
C ASN A 79 -10.31 -17.42 -3.78
N LEU A 80 -10.06 -17.23 -5.08
CA LEU A 80 -8.69 -17.01 -5.55
C LEU A 80 -8.10 -15.87 -4.71
N PRO A 81 -6.92 -16.05 -4.12
CA PRO A 81 -6.31 -14.97 -3.37
C PRO A 81 -6.05 -13.82 -4.36
N PRO A 82 -6.42 -12.58 -3.98
CA PRO A 82 -6.26 -11.42 -4.84
C PRO A 82 -4.77 -11.25 -5.19
N SER A 83 -4.45 -10.78 -6.39
CA SER A 83 -3.05 -10.49 -6.77
C SER A 83 -2.34 -9.70 -5.67
N PHE A 84 -1.03 -9.91 -5.48
CA PHE A 84 -0.27 -9.18 -4.46
C PHE A 84 -0.46 -7.65 -4.51
N GLU A 85 -0.62 -7.10 -5.71
CA GLU A 85 -0.93 -5.68 -5.93
C GLU A 85 -2.30 -5.27 -5.37
N ASP A 86 -3.29 -6.14 -5.49
CA ASP A 86 -4.64 -5.94 -4.99
C ASP A 86 -4.68 -6.10 -3.46
N TYR A 87 -3.92 -7.06 -2.91
CA TYR A 87 -3.68 -7.13 -1.46
C TYR A 87 -3.04 -5.86 -0.92
N LEU A 88 -2.01 -5.32 -1.60
CA LEU A 88 -1.38 -4.06 -1.21
C LEU A 88 -2.39 -2.90 -1.26
N LEU A 89 -3.20 -2.82 -2.31
CA LEU A 89 -4.23 -1.79 -2.44
C LEU A 89 -5.26 -1.88 -1.29
N LEU A 90 -5.77 -3.08 -1.01
CA LEU A 90 -6.69 -3.34 0.10
C LEU A 90 -6.06 -3.06 1.46
N TYR A 91 -4.77 -3.36 1.63
CA TYR A 91 -4.03 -3.06 2.84
C TYR A 91 -3.87 -1.54 3.02
N CYS A 92 -3.51 -0.82 1.96
CA CYS A 92 -3.41 0.64 1.98
C CYS A 92 -4.77 1.30 2.26
N GLN A 93 -5.86 0.78 1.68
CA GLN A 93 -7.21 1.27 1.92
C GLN A 93 -7.68 0.99 3.36
N ARG A 94 -7.43 -0.21 3.89
CA ARG A 94 -7.68 -0.51 5.31
C ARG A 94 -6.86 0.37 6.25
N HIS A 95 -5.59 0.60 5.94
CA HIS A 95 -4.76 1.53 6.68
C HIS A 95 -5.36 2.93 6.62
N ARG A 96 -5.80 3.41 5.44
CA ARG A 96 -6.42 4.72 5.30
C ARG A 96 -7.67 4.88 6.17
N ASN A 97 -8.58 3.91 6.12
CA ASN A 97 -9.80 3.90 6.93
C ASN A 97 -9.52 3.81 8.44
N LYS A 98 -8.39 3.22 8.85
CA LYS A 98 -7.99 3.17 10.27
C LYS A 98 -7.43 4.51 10.78
N TYR A 99 -6.85 5.31 9.91
CA TYR A 99 -6.29 6.64 10.22
C TYR A 99 -7.23 7.78 9.78
N GLU A 100 -8.53 7.49 9.67
CA GLU A 100 -9.59 8.49 9.51
C GLU A 100 -10.02 9.10 10.85
#